data_AF-A0ABD1ST04-F1
#
_entry.id   AF-A0ABD1ST04-F1
#
_cell.length_a   1.000
_cell.length_b   1.000
_cell.length_c   1.000
_cell.angle_alpha   90.00
_cell.angle_beta   90.00
_cell.angle_gamma   90.00
#
_symmetry.space_group_name_H-M   'P 1'
#
loop_
_entity.id
_entity.type
_entity.pdbx_description
1 polymer ?
#
loop_
_entity_poly.entity_id
_entity_poly.type
_entity_poly.pdbx_seq_one_letter_code
_entity_poly.pdbx_strand_id
1 'polypeptide(L)'
;MQNVFIDEVFIFLSSLPIQCLGSQSSKISGSGKSHESQIKYGFTLVKGKANHPMEDYHVAKFVQIDQHELGLFAIYDGHMGDCIPSYLQKHLFDIVLKEV
;
A
#
# COMPACT_ATOMS: atom_id res chain seq x y z
N MET A 1 -6.39 -3.63 22.80
CA MET A 1 -5.32 -2.94 22.07
C MET A 1 -5.00 -3.79 20.85
N GLN A 2 -5.47 -3.38 19.65
CA GLN A 2 -5.05 -3.99 18.39
C GLN A 2 -3.59 -3.62 18.16
N ASN A 3 -2.72 -4.63 18.10
CA ASN A 3 -1.32 -4.47 17.72
C ASN A 3 -1.10 -5.15 16.36
N VAL A 4 -1.84 -4.69 15.35
CA VAL A 4 -1.57 -5.01 13.94
C VAL A 4 -1.02 -3.74 13.33
N PHE A 5 0.09 -3.87 12.63
CA PHE A 5 0.84 -2.77 12.03
C PHE A 5 1.18 -3.16 10.61
N ILE A 6 0.97 -2.25 9.67
CA ILE A 6 1.78 -2.21 8.45
C ILE A 6 3.17 -1.78 8.88
N ASP A 7 4.16 -2.66 8.72
CA ASP A 7 5.53 -2.34 9.12
C ASP A 7 6.03 -1.13 8.31
N GLU A 8 5.91 -1.09 6.98
CA GLU A 8 6.40 0.05 6.19
C GLU A 8 5.79 0.09 4.76
N VAL A 9 5.35 1.28 4.31
CA VAL A 9 5.21 1.60 2.87
C VAL A 9 6.30 2.59 2.50
N PHE A 10 7.22 2.18 1.63
CA PHE A 10 8.31 3.03 1.19
C PHE A 10 8.05 3.57 -0.22
N ILE A 11 8.07 4.89 -0.34
CA ILE A 11 8.04 5.60 -1.62
C ILE A 11 9.44 6.16 -1.87
N PHE A 12 10.07 5.72 -2.95
CA PHE A 12 11.40 6.16 -3.34
C PHE A 12 11.31 7.08 -4.56
N LEU A 13 11.83 8.29 -4.40
CA LEU A 13 12.02 9.25 -5.50
C LEU A 13 13.35 9.03 -6.24
N SER A 14 14.16 8.04 -5.84
CA SER A 14 15.46 7.74 -6.44
C SER A 14 15.71 6.23 -6.62
N SER A 15 16.55 5.91 -7.61
CA SER A 15 16.61 4.60 -8.28
C SER A 15 17.30 3.45 -7.51
N LEU A 16 17.41 3.48 -6.19
CA LEU A 16 18.14 2.43 -5.47
C LEU A 16 17.34 1.10 -5.40
N PRO A 17 17.98 -0.06 -5.64
CA PRO A 17 17.34 -1.36 -5.55
C PRO A 17 17.07 -1.77 -4.10
N ILE A 18 15.87 -2.30 -3.84
CA ILE A 18 15.46 -2.80 -2.52
C ILE A 18 15.65 -4.32 -2.47
N GLN A 19 16.34 -4.83 -1.45
CA GLN A 19 16.37 -6.25 -1.10
C GLN A 19 15.63 -6.45 0.23
N CYS A 20 14.47 -7.11 0.20
CA CYS A 20 13.73 -7.46 1.40
C CYS A 20 14.09 -8.90 1.81
N LEU A 21 14.91 -9.06 2.85
CA LEU A 21 15.24 -10.36 3.44
C LEU A 21 14.43 -10.56 4.73
N GLY A 22 13.62 -11.62 4.84
CA GLY A 22 12.98 -11.94 6.14
C GLY A 22 12.10 -13.18 6.19
N SER A 23 12.28 -13.94 7.28
CA SER A 23 11.67 -15.22 7.73
C SER A 23 10.16 -15.45 7.52
N GLN A 24 9.76 -16.74 7.48
CA GLN A 24 8.46 -17.36 7.17
C GLN A 24 7.31 -17.00 8.15
N SER A 25 6.75 -15.79 8.02
CA SER A 25 5.36 -15.48 8.41
C SER A 25 4.55 -15.28 7.14
N SER A 26 3.22 -15.21 7.20
CA SER A 26 2.37 -14.79 6.07
C SER A 26 2.71 -13.34 5.71
N LYS A 27 3.74 -13.17 4.88
CA LYS A 27 4.28 -11.90 4.42
C LYS A 27 3.80 -11.65 3.01
N ILE A 28 3.20 -10.49 2.78
CA ILE A 28 2.83 -10.04 1.44
C ILE A 28 3.76 -8.89 1.12
N SER A 29 4.56 -9.03 0.07
CA SER A 29 5.43 -7.96 -0.41
C SER A 29 5.09 -7.64 -1.86
N GLY A 30 5.37 -6.40 -2.26
CA GLY A 30 5.22 -5.97 -3.62
C GLY A 30 6.01 -4.71 -3.87
N SER A 31 6.17 -4.40 -5.15
CA SER A 31 6.85 -3.21 -5.61
C SER A 31 6.30 -2.81 -6.96
N GLY A 32 6.57 -1.58 -7.34
CA GLY A 32 6.20 -1.07 -8.65
C GLY A 32 6.93 0.22 -8.94
N LYS A 33 6.65 0.75 -10.13
CA LYS A 33 7.27 1.97 -10.61
C LYS A 33 6.30 2.71 -11.52
N SER A 34 6.50 4.02 -11.57
CA SER A 34 5.82 4.93 -12.48
C SER A 34 6.21 4.63 -13.92
N HIS A 35 5.41 5.08 -14.88
CA HIS A 35 5.61 4.88 -16.32
C HIS A 35 7.00 5.35 -16.76
N GLU A 36 7.40 6.54 -16.34
CA GLU A 36 8.72 7.12 -16.63
C GLU A 36 9.82 6.60 -15.69
N SER A 37 9.49 5.66 -14.80
CA SER A 37 10.38 5.08 -13.78
C SER A 37 11.02 6.12 -12.85
N GLN A 38 10.46 7.34 -12.80
CA GLN A 38 10.92 8.43 -11.91
C GLN A 38 10.57 8.12 -10.45
N ILE A 39 9.40 7.52 -10.22
CA ILE A 39 8.94 7.10 -8.89
C ILE A 39 8.97 5.58 -8.83
N LYS A 40 9.56 5.03 -7.78
CA LYS A 40 9.53 3.59 -7.45
C LYS A 40 8.94 3.43 -6.06
N TYR A 41 8.23 2.34 -5.85
CA TYR A 41 7.70 2.02 -4.53
C TYR A 41 7.92 0.56 -4.19
N GLY A 42 7.98 0.29 -2.90
CA GLY A 42 7.99 -1.05 -2.33
C GLY A 42 7.15 -1.06 -1.07
N PHE A 43 6.53 -2.19 -0.79
CA PHE A 43 5.78 -2.39 0.44
C PHE A 43 5.97 -3.81 0.95
N THR A 44 5.77 -3.97 2.25
CA THR A 44 5.70 -5.27 2.89
C THR A 44 4.64 -5.20 3.98
N LEU A 45 3.70 -6.14 3.94
CA LEU A 45 2.72 -6.37 4.97
C LEU A 45 3.17 -7.60 5.75
N VAL A 46 3.27 -7.44 7.07
CA VAL A 46 3.60 -8.51 8.00
C VAL A 46 2.47 -8.58 9.01
N LYS A 47 1.81 -9.73 9.10
CA LYS A 47 0.85 -9.93 10.18
C LYS A 47 1.61 -9.97 11.52
N GLY A 48 1.22 -9.09 12.43
CA GLY A 48 1.69 -9.09 13.82
C GLY A 48 1.28 -10.35 14.60
N LYS A 49 1.66 -10.42 15.87
CA LYS A 49 1.42 -11.60 16.73
C LYS A 49 -0.03 -11.73 17.22
N ALA A 50 -0.93 -10.86 16.79
CA ALA A 50 -2.31 -10.85 17.24
C ALA A 50 -3.11 -12.03 16.65
N ASN A 51 -4.03 -12.56 17.44
CA ASN A 51 -4.87 -13.70 17.06
C ASN A 51 -6.03 -13.32 16.12
N HIS A 52 -6.30 -12.03 15.90
CA HIS A 52 -7.30 -11.59 14.92
C HIS A 52 -6.72 -11.57 13.49
N PRO A 53 -7.56 -11.52 12.44
CA PRO A 53 -7.11 -11.33 11.06
C PRO A 53 -6.32 -10.02 10.87
N MET A 54 -5.55 -9.93 9.79
CA MET A 54 -4.91 -8.67 9.38
C MET A 54 -6.01 -7.75 8.83
N GLU A 55 -6.19 -6.58 9.45
CA GLU A 55 -7.23 -5.61 9.09
C GLU A 55 -6.66 -4.44 8.29
N ASP A 56 -5.33 -4.37 8.16
CA ASP A 56 -4.65 -3.29 7.45
C ASP A 56 -4.59 -3.59 5.94
N TYR A 57 -4.82 -2.54 5.15
CA TYR A 57 -4.75 -2.56 3.70
C TYR A 57 -3.81 -1.45 3.22
N HIS A 58 -3.26 -1.63 2.03
CA HIS A 58 -2.48 -0.58 1.38
C HIS A 58 -2.96 -0.39 -0.05
N VAL A 59 -2.71 0.77 -0.63
CA VAL A 59 -2.80 0.98 -2.07
C VAL A 59 -1.50 1.63 -2.53
N ALA A 60 -1.01 1.17 -3.67
CA ALA A 60 0.08 1.79 -4.40
C ALA A 60 -0.25 1.62 -5.88
N LYS A 61 -0.84 2.66 -6.47
CA LYS A 61 -1.40 2.62 -7.84
C LYS A 61 -1.03 3.89 -8.57
N PHE A 62 -0.64 3.74 -9.82
CA PHE A 62 -0.52 4.83 -10.77
C PHE A 62 -1.69 4.80 -11.75
N VAL A 63 -2.17 5.99 -12.14
CA VAL A 63 -3.13 6.18 -13.23
C VAL A 63 -2.62 7.29 -14.14
N GLN A 64 -2.93 7.17 -15.43
CA GLN A 64 -2.69 8.23 -16.40
C GLN A 64 -4.00 9.01 -16.59
N ILE A 65 -3.94 10.32 -16.40
CA ILE A 65 -5.07 11.22 -16.67
C ILE A 65 -4.56 12.31 -17.60
N ASP A 66 -5.20 12.42 -18.76
CA ASP A 66 -4.78 13.22 -19.89
C ASP A 66 -3.33 12.93 -20.32
N GLN A 67 -2.36 13.66 -19.76
CA GLN A 67 -0.92 13.54 -20.03
C GLN A 67 -0.08 13.51 -18.74
N HIS A 68 -0.73 13.43 -17.58
CA HIS A 68 -0.08 13.43 -16.28
C HIS A 68 -0.28 12.08 -15.59
N GLU A 69 0.81 11.57 -15.03
CA GLU A 69 0.78 10.41 -14.15
C GLU A 69 0.43 10.85 -12.73
N LEU A 70 -0.63 10.28 -12.16
CA LEU A 70 -0.97 10.45 -10.75
C LEU A 70 -0.74 9.13 -10.01
N GLY A 71 -0.06 9.21 -8.87
CA GLY A 71 0.16 8.09 -7.97
C GLY A 71 -0.62 8.26 -6.67
N LEU A 72 -1.39 7.24 -6.26
CA LEU A 72 -1.94 7.16 -4.92
C LEU A 72 -1.17 6.09 -4.12
N PHE A 73 -0.64 6.53 -2.98
CA PHE A 73 -0.01 5.69 -1.98
C PHE A 73 -0.68 5.94 -0.64
N ALA A 74 -1.32 4.93 -0.08
CA ALA A 74 -1.96 5.06 1.22
C ALA A 74 -1.96 3.74 1.98
N ILE A 75 -2.00 3.87 3.31
CA ILE A 75 -2.21 2.79 4.26
C ILE A 75 -3.57 3.02 4.92
N TYR A 76 -4.38 1.98 5.01
CA TYR A 76 -5.65 1.97 5.71
C TYR A 76 -5.51 1.02 6.90
N ASP A 77 -5.43 1.59 8.11
CA ASP A 77 -5.40 0.86 9.38
C ASP A 77 -6.84 0.48 9.77
N GLY A 78 -7.11 -0.83 9.80
CA GLY A 78 -8.43 -1.36 10.10
C GLY A 78 -8.64 -1.54 11.60
N HIS A 79 -9.83 -1.16 12.09
CA HIS A 79 -10.20 -1.38 13.48
C HIS A 79 -11.56 -2.06 13.57
N MET A 80 -11.58 -3.26 14.15
CA MET A 80 -12.78 -4.08 14.38
C MET A 80 -13.41 -4.60 13.07
N GLY A 81 -12.56 -4.97 12.13
CA GLY A 81 -12.94 -5.58 10.86
C GLY A 81 -12.31 -4.89 9.65
N ASP A 82 -12.33 -5.60 8.52
CA ASP A 82 -11.62 -5.23 7.30
C ASP A 82 -12.51 -4.63 6.20
N CYS A 83 -13.82 -4.54 6.42
CA CYS A 83 -14.78 -4.09 5.41
C CYS A 83 -14.50 -2.65 4.94
N ILE A 84 -14.23 -1.74 5.87
CA ILE A 84 -13.94 -0.33 5.58
C ILE A 84 -12.59 -0.17 4.85
N PRO A 85 -11.45 -0.67 5.38
CA PRO A 85 -10.17 -0.53 4.68
C PRO A 85 -10.16 -1.25 3.32
N SER A 86 -10.86 -2.38 3.18
CA SER A 86 -11.04 -3.06 1.88
C SER A 86 -11.84 -2.21 0.88
N TYR A 87 -12.89 -1.51 1.34
CA TYR A 87 -13.66 -0.60 0.50
C TYR A 87 -12.81 0.59 0.05
N LEU A 88 -12.06 1.21 0.97
CA LEU A 88 -11.18 2.34 0.65
C LEU A 88 -10.10 1.93 -0.37
N GLN A 89 -9.47 0.76 -0.20
CA GLN A 89 -8.47 0.25 -1.14
C GLN A 89 -9.02 0.16 -2.57
N LYS A 90 -10.28 -0.25 -2.72
CA LYS A 90 -10.91 -0.44 -4.04
C LYS A 90 -11.42 0.85 -4.66
N HIS A 91 -11.90 1.80 -3.84
CA HIS A 91 -12.71 2.91 -4.33
C HIS A 91 -12.13 4.30 -4.08
N LEU A 92 -11.23 4.48 -3.11
CA LEU A 92 -10.79 5.83 -2.71
C LEU A 92 -10.14 6.60 -3.85
N PHE A 93 -9.30 5.95 -4.67
CA PHE A 93 -8.63 6.65 -5.76
C PHE A 93 -9.64 7.19 -6.77
N ASP A 94 -10.57 6.36 -7.20
CA ASP A 94 -11.60 6.76 -8.18
C ASP A 94 -12.55 7.83 -7.61
N ILE A 95 -12.79 7.84 -6.29
CA ILE A 95 -13.57 8.89 -5.62
C ILE A 95 -12.80 10.22 -5.67
N VAL A 96 -11.54 10.23 -5.25
CA VAL A 96 -10.72 11.45 -5.25
C VAL A 96 -10.57 12.02 -6.66
N LEU A 97 -10.38 11.17 -7.67
CA LEU A 97 -10.25 11.60 -9.06
C LEU A 97 -11.53 12.20 -9.67
N LYS A 98 -12.70 11.98 -9.06
CA LYS A 98 -13.96 12.61 -9.50
C LYS A 98 -14.22 13.97 -8.87
N GLU A 99 -13.58 14.25 -7.73
CA GLU A 99 -13.72 15.51 -6.99
C GLU A 99 -12.74 16.58 -7.48
N VAL A 100 -11.76 16.20 -8.30
CA VAL A 100 -10.74 17.07 -8.91
C VAL A 100 -11.07 17.30 -10.37
#